data_AF-A4C1X2-F1
#
_entry.id   AF-A4C1X2-F1
#
_cell.length_a   1.000
_cell.length_b   1.000
_cell.length_c   1.000
_cell.angle_alpha   90.00
_cell.angle_beta   90.00
_cell.angle_gamma   90.00
#
_symmetry.space_group_name_H-M   'P 1'
#
loop_
_entity.id
_entity.type
_entity.pdbx_description
1 polymer ?
#
loop_
_entity_poly.entity_id
_entity_poly.type
_entity_poly.pdbx_seq_one_letter_code
_entity_poly.pdbx_strand_id
1 'polypeptide(L)' 'MANTTGNKYEGREKGTPNRLTKELRTLLKDILYQELEEIQERLELLEPKKRLGLFIKLMPYALLKTTSISRNINEPLDWS' A
#
# COMPACT_ATOMS: atom_id res chain seq x y z
N MET A 1 26.98 25.00 24.78
CA MET A 1 27.24 25.99 23.71
C MET A 1 26.33 25.65 22.54
N ALA A 2 25.52 26.59 22.06
CA ALA A 2 24.68 26.39 20.88
C ALA A 2 25.54 26.55 19.60
N ASN A 3 25.37 25.67 18.62
CA ASN A 3 26.10 25.69 17.35
C ASN A 3 25.52 26.76 16.40
N THR A 4 26.28 27.82 16.13
CA THR A 4 25.88 28.94 15.24
C THR A 4 25.97 28.59 13.74
N THR A 5 26.43 27.37 13.38
CA THR A 5 26.77 26.98 12.00
C THR A 5 25.60 26.37 11.22
N GLY A 6 24.40 26.20 11.81
CA GLY A 6 23.23 25.62 11.14
C GLY A 6 23.32 24.12 10.79
N ASN A 7 24.49 23.51 10.92
CA ASN A 7 24.71 22.08 10.74
C ASN A 7 24.47 21.31 12.05
N LYS A 8 23.64 20.26 12.00
CA LYS A 8 23.42 19.34 13.13
C LYS A 8 24.63 18.41 13.29
N TYR A 9 25.36 18.55 14.39
CA TYR A 9 26.52 17.71 14.73
C TYR A 9 26.19 16.58 15.72
N GLU A 10 24.96 16.55 16.26
CA GLU A 10 24.53 15.58 17.26
C GLU A 10 23.04 15.22 17.09
N GLY A 11 22.67 13.98 17.41
CA GLY A 11 21.30 13.46 17.34
C GLY A 11 21.17 12.19 16.48
N ARG A 12 19.94 11.66 16.40
CA ARG A 12 19.64 10.47 15.59
C ARG A 12 19.86 10.77 14.11
N GLU A 13 20.65 9.94 13.44
CA GLU A 13 20.95 10.11 12.01
C GLU A 13 19.66 10.07 11.15
N LYS A 14 19.61 10.95 10.14
CA LYS A 14 18.49 10.99 9.21
C LYS A 14 18.47 9.67 8.42
N GLY A 15 17.42 8.88 8.60
CA GLY A 15 17.27 7.57 7.97
C GLY A 15 17.38 6.39 8.93
N THR A 16 17.75 6.60 10.20
CA THR A 16 17.72 5.50 11.18
C THR A 16 16.28 4.98 11.29
N PRO A 17 16.00 3.69 10.99
CA PRO A 17 14.66 3.14 11.14
C PRO A 17 14.34 3.04 12.63
N ASN A 18 13.08 3.31 13.02
CA ASN A 18 12.66 3.15 14.41
C ASN A 18 12.48 1.65 14.70
N ARG A 19 13.27 1.07 15.61
CA ARG A 19 13.31 -0.40 15.86
C ARG A 19 11.93 -0.97 16.16
N LEU A 20 11.17 -0.31 17.04
CA LEU A 20 9.79 -0.66 17.38
C LEU A 20 8.88 -0.71 16.14
N THR A 21 9.04 0.24 15.21
CA THR A 21 8.25 0.23 13.97
C THR A 21 8.70 -0.84 12.97
N LYS A 22 9.92 -1.37 13.09
CA LYS A 22 10.37 -2.48 12.24
C LYS A 22 9.74 -3.78 12.73
N GLU A 23 9.81 -4.04 14.03
CA GLU A 23 9.23 -5.23 14.67
C GLU A 23 7.70 -5.27 14.47
N LEU A 24 7.00 -4.15 14.71
CA LEU A 24 5.56 -4.07 14.44
C LEU A 24 5.20 -4.31 12.97
N ARG A 25 6.02 -3.82 12.03
CA ARG A 25 5.80 -4.08 10.59
C ARG A 25 6.02 -5.55 10.24
N THR A 26 6.97 -6.23 10.88
CA THR A 26 7.19 -7.66 10.67
C THR A 26 6.00 -8.45 11.21
N LEU A 27 5.58 -8.22 12.46
CA LEU A 27 4.41 -8.87 13.05
C LEU A 27 3.15 -8.68 12.21
N LEU A 28 2.89 -7.46 11.74
CA LEU A 28 1.73 -7.18 10.88
C LEU A 28 1.79 -7.95 9.56
N LYS A 29 2.98 -8.07 8.97
CA LYS A 29 3.17 -8.86 7.74
C LYS A 29 2.88 -10.33 8.00
N ASP A 30 3.39 -10.89 9.10
CA ASP A 30 3.20 -12.30 9.43
C ASP A 30 1.71 -12.62 9.60
N ILE A 31 0.97 -11.76 10.30
CA ILE A 31 -0.49 -11.88 10.44
C ILE A 31 -1.17 -11.82 9.07
N LEU A 32 -0.78 -10.88 8.21
CA LEU A 32 -1.37 -10.77 6.86
C LEU A 32 -1.08 -12.02 6.02
N TYR A 33 0.10 -12.63 6.12
CA TYR A 33 0.42 -13.86 5.42
C TYR A 33 -0.45 -15.03 5.89
N GLN A 34 -0.61 -15.19 7.20
CA GLN A 34 -1.49 -16.22 7.78
C GLN A 34 -2.94 -16.05 7.31
N GLU A 35 -3.46 -14.81 7.35
CA GLU A 35 -4.82 -14.51 6.88
C GLU A 35 -4.99 -14.77 5.38
N LEU A 36 -3.95 -14.57 4.58
CA LEU A 36 -3.97 -14.87 3.14
C LEU A 36 -3.96 -16.37 2.84
N GLU A 37 -3.29 -17.18 3.65
CA GLU A 37 -3.30 -18.65 3.52
C GLU A 37 -4.71 -19.21 3.78
N GLU A 38 -5.40 -18.69 4.79
CA GLU A 38 -6.74 -19.15 5.21
C GLU A 38 -7.90 -18.40 4.51
N ILE A 39 -7.61 -17.47 3.59
CA ILE A 39 -8.62 -16.55 3.07
C ILE A 39 -9.77 -17.27 2.36
N GLN A 40 -9.50 -18.40 1.69
CA GLN A 40 -10.51 -19.18 0.98
C GLN A 40 -11.54 -19.77 1.95
N GLU A 41 -11.06 -20.44 3.01
CA GLU A 41 -11.92 -21.04 4.05
C GLU A 41 -12.73 -19.97 4.78
N ARG A 42 -12.11 -18.83 5.10
CA ARG A 42 -12.79 -17.70 5.76
C ARG A 42 -13.86 -17.07 4.86
N LEU A 43 -13.61 -16.99 3.55
CA LEU A 43 -14.60 -16.53 2.57
C LEU A 43 -15.78 -17.50 2.45
N GLU A 44 -15.55 -18.81 2.61
CA GLU A 44 -16.61 -19.83 2.58
C GLU A 44 -17.55 -19.78 3.79
N LEU A 45 -17.06 -19.32 4.94
CA LEU A 45 -17.87 -19.11 6.15
C LEU A 45 -18.78 -17.87 6.08
N LEU A 46 -18.48 -16.93 5.17
CA LEU A 46 -19.26 -15.70 5.01
C LEU A 46 -20.58 -15.94 4.26
N GLU A 47 -21.60 -15.17 4.63
CA GLU A 47 -22.87 -15.10 3.87
C GLU A 47 -22.62 -14.80 2.39
N PRO A 48 -23.35 -15.45 1.46
CA PRO A 48 -23.11 -15.29 0.01
C PRO A 48 -23.11 -13.84 -0.47
N LYS A 49 -23.99 -12.99 0.08
CA LYS A 49 -24.09 -11.57 -0.28
C LYS A 49 -22.84 -10.77 0.13
N LYS A 50 -22.29 -11.05 1.32
CA LYS A 50 -21.08 -10.39 1.83
C LYS A 50 -19.85 -10.86 1.04
N ARG A 51 -19.79 -12.16 0.74
CA ARG A 51 -18.73 -12.76 -0.10
C ARG A 51 -18.65 -12.08 -1.46
N LEU A 52 -19.76 -11.96 -2.19
CA LEU A 52 -19.81 -11.26 -3.48
C LEU A 52 -19.37 -9.79 -3.37
N GLY A 53 -19.78 -9.10 -2.30
CA GLY A 53 -19.34 -7.73 -2.05
C GLY A 53 -17.82 -7.58 -1.87
N LEU A 54 -17.17 -8.55 -1.21
CA LEU A 54 -15.71 -8.58 -1.08
C LEU A 54 -15.03 -8.87 -2.42
N PHE A 55 -15.56 -9.82 -3.21
CA PHE A 55 -15.04 -10.10 -4.56
C PHE A 55 -15.07 -8.86 -5.46
N ILE A 56 -16.16 -8.10 -5.46
CA ILE A 56 -16.27 -6.87 -6.26
C ILE A 56 -15.21 -5.84 -5.81
N LYS A 57 -14.93 -5.75 -4.51
CA LYS A 57 -13.90 -4.84 -3.97
C LYS A 57 -12.48 -5.31 -4.30
N LEU A 58 -12.24 -6.63 -4.38
CA LEU A 58 -10.94 -7.22 -4.74
C LEU A 58 -10.69 -7.23 -6.25
N MET A 59 -11.74 -7.30 -7.06
CA MET A 59 -11.70 -7.29 -8.52
C MET A 59 -10.79 -6.18 -9.11
N PRO A 60 -10.83 -4.90 -8.69
CA PRO A 60 -9.95 -3.87 -9.24
C PRO A 60 -8.46 -4.00 -8.85
N TYR A 61 -8.13 -4.85 -7.88
CA TYR A 61 -6.75 -5.11 -7.47
C TYR A 61 -6.21 -6.36 -8.17
N ALA A 62 -7.08 -7.35 -8.45
CA ALA A 62 -6.73 -8.55 -9.21
C ALA A 62 -6.75 -8.32 -10.72
N LEU A 63 -7.77 -7.62 -11.22
CA LEU A 63 -7.86 -7.16 -12.59
C LEU A 63 -7.27 -5.76 -12.63
N LEU A 64 -6.25 -5.55 -13.48
CA LEU A 64 -5.73 -4.23 -13.76
C LEU A 64 -6.92 -3.32 -14.08
N LYS A 65 -7.15 -2.27 -13.27
CA LYS A 65 -8.15 -1.26 -13.64
C LYS A 65 -7.73 -0.72 -15.01
N THR A 66 -8.50 -0.99 -16.04
CA THR A 66 -8.29 -0.40 -17.36
C THR A 66 -8.30 1.11 -17.14
N THR A 67 -7.14 1.74 -17.21
CA THR A 67 -7.07 3.20 -17.22
C THR A 67 -7.90 3.62 -18.44
N SER A 68 -8.92 4.44 -18.22
CA SER A 68 -9.61 5.07 -19.32
C SER A 68 -8.57 5.92 -20.05
N ILE A 69 -8.01 5.39 -21.13
CA ILE A 69 -7.09 6.11 -22.00
C ILE A 69 -7.87 7.33 -22.50
N SER A 70 -7.47 8.54 -22.08
CA SER A 70 -8.00 9.75 -22.68
C SER A 70 -7.65 9.73 -24.16
N ARG A 71 -8.62 10.05 -25.03
CA ARG A 71 -8.46 9.99 -26.51
C ARG A 71 -7.31 10.84 -27.06
N ASN A 72 -6.65 11.63 -26.24
CA ASN A 72 -5.57 12.54 -26.63
C ASN A 72 -4.16 11.93 -26.48
N ILE A 73 -4.01 10.69 -25.98
CA ILE A 73 -2.68 10.08 -25.71
C ILE A 73 -1.78 9.96 -26.96
N ASN A 74 -2.35 10.01 -28.17
CA ASN A 74 -1.61 9.98 -29.44
C ASN A 74 -1.92 11.16 -30.37
N GLU A 75 -2.59 12.20 -29.89
CA GLU A 75 -2.82 13.41 -30.68
C GLU A 75 -1.62 14.35 -30.50
N PRO A 76 -1.07 14.94 -31.57
CA PRO A 76 -0.08 15.99 -31.41
C PRO A 76 -0.71 17.13 -30.59
N LEU A 77 0.00 17.61 -29.57
CA LEU A 77 -0.41 18.78 -28.81
C LEU A 77 -0.47 19.97 -29.78
N ASP A 78 -1.67 20.32 -30.21
CA ASP A 78 -1.93 21.54 -30.99
C ASP A 78 -1.62 22.73 -30.08
N TRP A 79 -0.52 23.43 -30.35
CA TRP A 79 -0.10 24.64 -29.64
C TRP A 79 -0.62 25.92 -30.29
N SER A 80 -1.73 25.80 -31.04
CA SER A 80 -2.38 26.91 -31.75
C SER A 80 -2.78 28.05 -30.81
#